data_AF-A0A7V1LQ58-F1
#
_entry.id   AF-A0A7V1LQ58-F1
#
_cell.length_a   1.000
_cell.length_b   1.000
_cell.length_c   1.000
_cell.angle_alpha   90.00
_cell.angle_beta   90.00
_cell.angle_gamma   90.00
#
_symmetry.space_group_name_H-M   'P 1'
#
loop_
_entity.id
_entity.type
_entity.pdbx_description
1 polymer ?
#
loop_
_entity_poly.entity_id
_entity_poly.type
_entity_poly.pdbx_seq_one_letter_code
_entity_poly.pdbx_strand_id
1 'polypeptide(L)' 'MGYIGVPEILIIFSAILIFFGAKRLPEIAKGLGKGIKDFKSEINSMKETVEPFNKEIKK' A
#
# COMPACT_ATOMS: atom_id res chain seq x y z
N MET A 1 -15.13 -24.14 14.82
CA MET A 1 -14.89 -22.98 13.92
C MET A 1 -13.40 -22.99 13.60
N GLY A 2 -13.03 -23.65 12.51
CA GLY A 2 -11.61 -23.81 12.12
C GLY A 2 -11.05 -22.47 11.67
N TYR A 3 -10.00 -22.02 12.35
CA TYR A 3 -9.21 -20.90 11.88
C TYR A 3 -8.52 -21.34 10.61
N ILE A 4 -8.62 -20.52 9.56
CA ILE A 4 -7.88 -20.71 8.32
C ILE A 4 -6.40 -20.69 8.70
N GLY A 5 -5.78 -21.86 8.65
CA GLY A 5 -4.40 -22.01 9.05
C GLY A 5 -3.47 -21.40 8.02
N VAL A 6 -2.21 -21.23 8.42
CA VAL A 6 -1.12 -20.93 7.48
C VAL A 6 -1.10 -21.89 6.28
N PRO A 7 -1.38 -23.21 6.42
CA PRO A 7 -1.44 -24.14 5.29
C PRO A 7 -2.50 -23.78 4.24
N GLU A 8 -3.75 -23.50 4.65
CA GLU A 8 -4.82 -23.14 3.71
C GLU A 8 -4.51 -21.84 2.97
N ILE A 9 -3.94 -20.84 3.66
CA ILE A 9 -3.54 -19.57 3.04
C ILE A 9 -2.47 -19.81 1.97
N LEU A 10 -1.49 -20.68 2.21
CA LEU A 10 -0.45 -21.02 1.23
C LEU A 10 -1.00 -21.73 -0.01
N ILE A 11 -2.02 -22.57 0.15
CA ILE A 11 -2.69 -23.25 -0.98
C ILE A 11 -3.43 -22.23 -1.84
N ILE A 12 -4.21 -21.34 -1.23
CA ILE A 12 -4.93 -20.27 -1.94
C ILE A 12 -3.94 -19.34 -2.65
N PHE A 13 -2.87 -18.95 -1.95
CA PHE A 13 -1.81 -18.12 -2.52
C PHE A 13 -1.14 -18.81 -3.71
N SER A 14 -0.81 -20.11 -3.62
CA SER A 14 -0.26 -20.87 -4.74
C SER A 14 -1.21 -20.92 -5.94
N ALA A 15 -2.52 -21.11 -5.72
CA ALA A 15 -3.49 -21.07 -6.80
C ALA A 15 -3.46 -19.71 -7.53
N ILE A 16 -3.51 -18.60 -6.77
CA ILE A 16 -3.40 -17.24 -7.31
C ILE A 16 -2.07 -17.05 -8.05
N LEU A 17 -0.96 -17.53 -7.50
CA LEU A 17 0.36 -17.45 -8.15
C LEU A 17 0.44 -18.25 -9.45
N ILE A 18 -0.31 -19.35 -9.59
CA ILE A 18 -0.36 -20.11 -10.85
C ILE A 18 -1.20 -19.36 -11.89
N PHE A 19 -2.35 -18.80 -11.49
CA PHE A 19 -3.21 -18.02 -12.41
C PHE A 19 -2.56 -16.71 -12.87
N PHE A 20 -2.01 -15.94 -11.94
CA PHE A 20 -1.41 -14.65 -12.24
C PHE A 20 0.08 -14.76 -12.57
N GLY A 21 0.77 -15.82 -12.14
CA GLY A 21 2.21 -15.98 -12.28
C GLY A 21 2.99 -15.34 -11.13
N ALA A 22 4.02 -16.04 -10.63
CA ALA A 22 4.89 -15.58 -9.55
C ALA A 22 5.61 -14.25 -9.82
N LYS A 23 5.73 -13.86 -11.10
CA LYS A 23 6.35 -12.58 -11.51
C LYS A 23 5.37 -11.39 -11.50
N ARG A 24 4.06 -11.61 -11.65
CA ARG A 24 3.08 -10.51 -11.70
C ARG A 24 2.81 -9.90 -10.33
N LEU A 25 2.75 -10.73 -9.29
CA LEU A 25 2.53 -10.25 -7.92
C LEU A 25 3.58 -9.23 -7.44
N PRO A 26 4.90 -9.48 -7.58
CA PRO A 26 5.92 -8.49 -7.20
C PRO A 26 5.95 -7.28 -8.14
N GLU A 27 5.60 -7.43 -9.42
CA GLU A 27 5.51 -6.33 -10.38
C GLU A 27 4.39 -5.34 -9.98
N ILE A 28 3.21 -5.85 -9.65
CA ILE A 28 2.07 -5.07 -9.16
C ILE A 28 2.41 -4.44 -7.81
N ALA A 29 3.00 -5.20 -6.87
CA ALA A 29 3.39 -4.68 -5.57
C ALA A 29 4.42 -3.53 -5.67
N LYS A 30 5.39 -3.64 -6.58
CA LYS A 30 6.36 -2.55 -6.86
C LYS A 30 5.67 -1.31 -7.43
N GLY A 31 4.74 -1.49 -8.38
CA GLY A 31 3.97 -0.39 -8.96
C GLY A 31 3.10 0.34 -7.93
N LEU A 32 2.30 -0.43 -7.17
CA LEU A 32 1.45 0.09 -6.09
C LEU A 32 2.29 0.73 -4.98
N GLY A 33 3.38 0.10 -4.57
CA GLY A 33 4.26 0.61 -3.53
C GLY A 33 4.89 1.95 -3.90
N LYS A 34 5.31 2.10 -5.17
CA LYS A 34 5.80 3.38 -5.69
C LYS A 34 4.70 4.43 -5.71
N GLY A 35 3.52 4.11 -6.23
CA GLY A 35 2.38 5.04 -6.27
C GLY A 35 1.95 5.52 -4.88
N ILE A 36 1.84 4.61 -3.89
CA ILE A 36 1.52 4.96 -2.50
C ILE A 36 2.62 5.84 -1.89
N LYS A 37 3.89 5.57 -2.17
CA LYS A 37 5.02 6.37 -1.66
C LYS A 37 4.99 7.78 -2.23
N ASP A 38 4.78 7.92 -3.54
CA ASP A 38 4.74 9.21 -4.22
C ASP A 38 3.53 10.02 -3.72
N PHE A 39 2.35 9.38 -3.64
CA PHE A 39 1.13 9.98 -3.07
C PHE A 39 1.31 10.45 -1.62
N LYS A 40 1.96 9.64 -0.77
CA LYS A 40 2.25 10.01 0.62
C LYS A 40 3.22 11.19 0.71
N SER A 41 4.19 11.26 -0.20
CA SER A 41 5.17 12.35 -0.25
C SER A 41 4.48 13.66 -0.62
N GLU A 42 3.65 13.68 -1.66
CA GLU A 42 2.88 14.86 -2.08
C GLU A 42 1.92 15.34 -0.98
N ILE A 43 1.21 14.42 -0.31
CA ILE A 43 0.34 14.78 0.82
C ILE A 43 1.11 15.44 1.96
N ASN A 44 2.30 14.94 2.29
CA ASN A 44 3.13 15.53 3.34
C ASN A 44 3.64 16.92 2.95
N SER A 45 4.08 17.12 1.72
CA SER A 45 4.50 18.44 1.22
C SER A 45 3.34 19.45 1.24
N MET A 46 2.12 19.02 0.91
CA MET A 46 0.93 19.87 1.04
C MET A 46 0.64 20.21 2.51
N LYS A 47 0.73 19.25 3.43
CA LYS A 47 0.56 19.51 4.86
C LYS A 47 1.57 20.55 5.38
N GLU A 48 2.84 20.41 5.01
CA GLU A 48 3.90 21.34 5.44
C GLU A 48 3.66 22.78 4.93
N THR A 49 3.00 22.93 3.77
CA THR A 49 2.62 24.25 3.23
C THR A 49 1.37 24.83 3.92
N VAL A 50 0.46 23.98 4.41
CA VAL A 50 -0.81 24.41 5.03
C VAL A 50 -0.66 24.64 6.55
N GLU A 51 0.27 23.95 7.22
CA GLU A 51 0.56 24.15 8.64
C GLU A 51 0.97 25.58 9.05
N PRO A 52 1.82 26.32 8.31
CA PRO A 52 2.13 27.70 8.65
C PRO A 52 0.91 28.62 8.51
N PHE A 53 0.02 28.38 7.53
CA PHE A 53 -1.18 29.18 7.32
C PHE A 53 -2.19 29.04 8.47
N ASN A 54 -2.36 27.83 9.01
CA ASN A 54 -3.30 27.57 10.11
C ASN A 54 -2.80 28.08 11.48
N LYS A 55 -1.48 28.25 11.66
CA LYS A 55 -0.92 28.85 12.89
C LYS A 55 -1.08 30.37 12.93
N GLU A 56 -1.15 31.03 11.78
CA GLU A 56 -1.28 32.49 11.70
C GLU A 56 -2.72 32.97 11.85
N ILE A 57 -3.71 32.20 11.37
CA ILE A 57 -5.14 32.50 11.53
C ILE A 57 -5.62 32.33 12.98
N LYS A 58 -4.90 31.56 13.80
CA LYS A 58 -5.28 31.23 15.20
C LYS A 58 -4.61 32.11 16.26
N LYS A 59 -3.75 33.06 15.85
CA LYS A 59 -3.04 33.99 16.73
C LYS A 59 -3.69 35.38 16.65
#